data_AF-U7R012-F1
#
_entry.id   AF-U7R012-F1
#
_cell.length_a   1.000
_cell.length_b   1.000
_cell.length_c   1.000
_cell.angle_alpha   90.00
_cell.angle_beta   90.00
_cell.angle_gamma   90.00
#
_symmetry.space_group_name_H-M   'P 1'
#
loop_
_entity.id
_entity.type
_entity.pdbx_description
1 polymer ?
#
loop_
_entity_poly.entity_id
_entity_poly.type
_entity_poly.pdbx_seq_one_letter_code
_entity_poly.pdbx_strand_id
1 'polypeptide(L)'
;MLTAKNKQYWIDRLMPVPERLSLCFERSMLTKNRSYHGDSIDFKIGVEDVAKLNHFAAQNEVTLYMVVLAAFKLLLFQYSGQTDIAVGSPVANRVSSELENIVGLFSNTVVVRSNIERGARVRDFLAELKRRVLSSYSHQSFPFEEVVEQLNPARSAMFNPIFQYINSPRETLHTPDLSWKLVQCETNVSKFDMSLMLTETSDGLQGAVEFSTELFEAQHIRRFVEGYKQLLGNIVDMADKKILSLPTLLREEQVELAAWNDTHREWGADGTVLDLFEQQARLRPDAVALRFADQSTSYRQLDERANKIAHYLLAQGVKPDQRVAVYLDRSPDMVAGILGIAKAGAAYVPLDSSYPVERLAFMLEDSNATCLLSHSQLRRLDLAAARTLYLDLWGGENVVAHTPQRDYGPQNLAYVIYTSGSTGKPKGSWSTIAVYSIEYVGCRKNLILARLSGLFKRHH
;
A
#
# COMPACT_ATOMS: atom_id res chain seq x y z
N MET A 1 20.85 -19.39 42.63
CA MET A 1 21.64 -18.55 41.69
C MET A 1 21.24 -18.79 40.22
N LEU A 2 21.13 -20.03 39.75
CA LEU A 2 20.75 -20.34 38.35
C LEU A 2 19.37 -19.80 37.96
N THR A 3 18.35 -19.96 38.81
CA THR A 3 16.99 -19.45 38.56
C THR A 3 16.94 -17.93 38.41
N ALA A 4 17.69 -17.19 39.23
CA ALA A 4 17.76 -15.73 39.16
C ALA A 4 18.44 -15.24 37.86
N LYS A 5 19.49 -15.96 37.41
CA LYS A 5 20.15 -15.69 36.13
C LYS A 5 19.23 -15.94 34.93
N ASN A 6 18.49 -17.05 34.95
CA ASN A 6 17.53 -17.37 33.88
C ASN A 6 16.37 -16.38 33.84
N LYS A 7 15.87 -15.98 35.00
CA LYS A 7 14.87 -14.92 35.13
C LYS A 7 15.35 -13.60 34.51
N GLN A 8 16.54 -13.13 34.91
CA GLN A 8 17.08 -11.86 34.40
C GLN A 8 17.28 -11.91 32.88
N TYR A 9 17.79 -13.03 32.34
CA TYR A 9 17.92 -13.23 30.90
C TYR A 9 16.60 -13.01 30.16
N TRP A 10 15.49 -13.59 30.64
CA TRP A 10 14.19 -13.46 29.98
C TRP A 10 13.62 -12.04 30.07
N ILE A 11 13.78 -11.37 31.21
CA ILE A 11 13.40 -9.96 31.35
C ILE A 11 14.18 -9.10 30.34
N ASP A 12 15.51 -9.19 30.33
CA ASP A 12 16.37 -8.39 29.45
C ASP A 12 16.07 -8.65 27.97
N ARG A 13 15.69 -9.89 27.64
CA ARG A 13 15.43 -10.30 26.28
C ARG A 13 14.08 -9.84 25.74
N LEU A 14 13.08 -9.80 26.61
CA LEU A 14 11.69 -9.52 26.25
C LEU A 14 11.26 -8.11 26.64
N MET A 15 12.11 -7.32 27.30
CA MET A 15 11.89 -5.89 27.51
C MET A 15 12.53 -5.03 26.40
N PRO A 16 11.84 -3.99 25.90
CA PRO A 16 10.42 -3.71 26.10
C PRO A 16 9.57 -4.85 25.52
N VAL A 17 8.39 -5.11 26.11
CA VAL A 17 7.47 -6.18 25.67
C VAL A 17 7.24 -6.07 24.15
N PRO A 18 7.40 -7.16 23.38
CA PRO A 18 7.12 -7.14 21.94
C PRO A 18 5.70 -6.66 21.68
N GLU A 19 5.55 -5.79 20.67
CA GLU A 19 4.22 -5.41 20.20
C GLU A 19 3.50 -6.62 19.60
N ARG A 20 2.16 -6.57 19.61
CA ARG A 20 1.36 -7.58 18.91
C ARG A 20 1.74 -7.59 17.43
N LEU A 21 1.94 -8.79 16.89
CA LEU A 21 2.09 -8.97 15.46
C LEU A 21 0.75 -8.66 14.76
N SER A 22 0.77 -7.82 13.73
CA SER A 22 -0.41 -7.50 12.93
C SER A 22 -0.17 -7.89 11.48
N LEU A 23 -0.84 -8.93 11.02
CA LEU A 23 -0.78 -9.40 9.63
C LEU A 23 -1.80 -8.63 8.78
N CYS A 24 -1.41 -8.23 7.56
CA CYS A 24 -2.22 -7.38 6.70
C CYS A 24 -3.55 -8.01 6.20
N PHE A 25 -3.76 -9.30 6.47
CA PHE A 25 -4.95 -10.07 6.09
C PHE A 25 -5.79 -10.51 7.31
N GLU A 26 -5.50 -9.96 8.49
CA GLU A 26 -6.34 -10.13 9.68
C GLU A 26 -7.70 -9.44 9.50
N ARG A 27 -8.74 -10.10 9.97
CA ARG A 27 -10.06 -9.50 10.14
C ARG A 27 -10.00 -8.47 11.27
N SER A 28 -10.68 -7.34 11.08
CA SER A 28 -10.91 -6.40 12.18
C SER A 28 -11.67 -7.12 13.29
N MET A 29 -11.07 -7.19 14.49
CA MET A 29 -11.70 -7.81 15.67
C MET A 29 -13.06 -7.16 15.94
N LEU A 30 -14.14 -7.93 15.73
CA LEU A 30 -15.52 -7.48 16.00
C LEU A 30 -15.93 -7.70 17.46
N THR A 31 -15.22 -8.54 18.22
CA THR A 31 -15.62 -9.00 19.55
C THR A 31 -14.50 -8.81 20.58
N LYS A 32 -14.89 -8.43 21.81
CA LYS A 32 -13.97 -8.24 22.96
C LYS A 32 -13.62 -9.55 23.70
N ASN A 33 -14.31 -10.64 23.38
CA ASN A 33 -14.15 -11.94 24.05
C ASN A 33 -13.42 -12.91 23.13
N ARG A 34 -12.41 -13.60 23.68
CA ARG A 34 -11.60 -14.59 22.98
C ARG A 34 -12.44 -15.84 22.68
N SER A 35 -12.56 -16.19 21.41
CA SER A 35 -12.97 -17.53 21.00
C SER A 35 -11.77 -18.44 20.82
N TYR A 36 -12.01 -19.73 20.94
CA TYR A 36 -11.05 -20.78 20.61
C TYR A 36 -11.43 -21.50 19.32
N HIS A 37 -12.39 -21.00 18.54
CA HIS A 37 -12.69 -21.58 17.23
C HIS A 37 -11.49 -21.44 16.30
N GLY A 38 -11.07 -22.58 15.76
CA GLY A 38 -9.94 -22.67 14.87
C GLY A 38 -10.19 -23.63 13.72
N ASP A 39 -9.30 -23.56 12.74
CA ASP A 39 -9.23 -24.44 11.59
C ASP A 39 -7.74 -24.69 11.26
N SER A 40 -7.44 -25.69 10.44
CA SER A 40 -6.08 -26.06 10.08
C SER A 40 -5.93 -26.22 8.57
N ILE A 41 -4.79 -25.79 8.04
CA ILE A 41 -4.38 -26.09 6.67
C ILE A 41 -3.11 -26.93 6.69
N ASP A 42 -3.26 -28.16 6.25
CA ASP A 42 -2.17 -29.12 6.13
C ASP A 42 -1.41 -28.93 4.83
N PHE A 43 -0.10 -29.16 4.90
CA PHE A 43 0.79 -29.12 3.75
C PHE A 43 1.97 -30.07 3.94
N LYS A 44 2.76 -30.21 2.89
CA LYS A 44 3.89 -31.14 2.85
C LYS A 44 5.04 -30.55 2.04
N ILE A 45 6.26 -30.79 2.51
CA ILE A 45 7.51 -30.50 1.81
C ILE A 45 8.16 -31.85 1.52
N GLY A 46 8.39 -32.14 0.24
CA GLY A 46 8.87 -33.45 -0.20
C GLY A 46 10.30 -33.74 0.26
N VAL A 47 10.65 -35.04 0.29
CA VAL A 47 11.96 -35.53 0.73
C VAL A 47 13.14 -34.82 0.04
N GLU A 48 13.03 -34.56 -1.26
CA GLU A 48 14.08 -33.89 -2.03
C GLU A 48 14.34 -32.46 -1.54
N ASP A 49 13.29 -31.69 -1.27
CA ASP A 49 13.43 -30.32 -0.78
C ASP A 49 13.90 -30.29 0.67
N VAL A 50 13.45 -31.24 1.50
CA VAL A 50 14.00 -31.43 2.86
C VAL A 50 15.49 -31.75 2.81
N ALA A 51 15.95 -32.59 1.88
CA ALA A 51 17.37 -32.89 1.70
C ALA A 51 18.17 -31.64 1.32
N LYS A 52 17.66 -30.79 0.42
CA LYS A 52 18.27 -29.48 0.08
C LYS A 52 18.34 -28.57 1.30
N LEU A 53 17.27 -28.48 2.08
CA LEU A 53 17.23 -27.67 3.31
C LEU A 53 18.23 -28.18 4.35
N ASN A 54 18.35 -29.49 4.53
CA ASN A 54 19.33 -30.11 5.43
C ASN A 54 20.77 -29.85 4.98
N HIS A 55 21.04 -29.97 3.67
CA HIS A 55 22.35 -29.64 3.11
C HIS A 55 22.69 -28.17 3.34
N PHE A 56 21.75 -27.27 3.06
CA PHE A 56 21.90 -25.84 3.31
C PHE A 56 22.11 -25.52 4.79
N ALA A 57 21.37 -26.20 5.68
CA ALA A 57 21.52 -26.05 7.12
C ALA A 57 22.95 -26.43 7.55
N ALA A 58 23.45 -27.58 7.08
CA ALA A 58 24.82 -28.03 7.35
C ALA A 58 25.89 -27.04 6.84
N GLN A 59 25.73 -26.51 5.63
CA GLN A 59 26.65 -25.52 5.04
C GLN A 59 26.74 -24.20 5.83
N ASN A 60 25.67 -23.84 6.53
CA ASN A 60 25.61 -22.62 7.33
C ASN A 60 25.74 -22.90 8.85
N GLU A 61 26.10 -24.14 9.21
CA GLU A 61 26.23 -24.61 10.60
C GLU A 61 24.97 -24.35 11.44
N VAL A 62 23.78 -24.44 10.85
CA VAL A 62 22.49 -24.32 11.52
C VAL A 62 21.73 -25.66 11.47
N THR A 63 20.66 -25.79 12.25
CA THR A 63 19.78 -26.96 12.18
C THR A 63 18.62 -26.73 11.21
N LEU A 64 17.98 -27.81 10.74
CA LEU A 64 16.75 -27.70 9.94
C LEU A 64 15.71 -26.83 10.65
N TYR A 65 15.50 -27.05 11.95
CA TYR A 65 14.66 -26.22 12.82
C TYR A 65 14.95 -24.71 12.67
N MET A 66 16.22 -24.30 12.67
CA MET A 66 16.58 -22.88 12.53
C MET A 66 16.25 -22.34 11.13
N VAL A 67 16.40 -23.15 10.09
CA VAL A 67 16.05 -22.77 8.71
C VAL A 67 14.54 -22.58 8.56
N VAL A 68 13.74 -23.55 9.03
CA VAL A 68 12.28 -23.47 8.95
C VAL A 68 11.71 -22.35 9.83
N LEU A 69 12.28 -22.12 11.01
CA LEU A 69 11.93 -20.97 11.86
C LEU A 69 12.32 -19.64 11.22
N ALA A 70 13.47 -19.56 10.52
CA ALA A 70 13.88 -18.36 9.80
C ALA A 70 12.88 -18.03 8.70
N ALA A 71 12.48 -19.02 7.89
CA ALA A 71 11.45 -18.85 6.87
C ALA A 71 10.15 -18.34 7.47
N PHE A 72 9.69 -18.92 8.57
CA PHE A 72 8.45 -18.49 9.20
C PHE A 72 8.53 -17.03 9.66
N LYS A 73 9.62 -16.64 10.32
CA LYS A 73 9.84 -15.25 10.77
C LYS A 73 9.95 -14.25 9.64
N LEU A 74 10.65 -14.59 8.56
CA LEU A 74 10.75 -13.73 7.38
C LEU A 74 9.39 -13.57 6.70
N LEU A 75 8.56 -14.62 6.68
CA LEU A 75 7.20 -14.54 6.15
C LEU A 75 6.31 -13.62 7.00
N LEU A 76 6.37 -13.76 8.34
CA LEU A 76 5.67 -12.87 9.26
C LEU A 76 6.11 -11.42 9.06
N PHE A 77 7.40 -11.17 8.85
CA PHE A 77 7.93 -9.84 8.48
C PHE A 77 7.38 -9.33 7.15
N GLN A 78 7.26 -10.18 6.13
CA GLN A 78 6.71 -9.78 4.83
C GLN A 78 5.23 -9.37 4.92
N TYR A 79 4.43 -10.08 5.72
CA TYR A 79 2.99 -9.81 5.86
C TYR A 79 2.62 -8.76 6.91
N SER A 80 3.48 -8.52 7.91
CA SER A 80 3.24 -7.48 8.93
C SER A 80 3.98 -6.17 8.65
N GLY A 81 5.10 -6.23 7.93
CA GLY A 81 6.05 -5.12 7.82
C GLY A 81 6.80 -4.80 9.12
N GLN A 82 6.57 -5.53 10.22
CA GLN A 82 7.20 -5.33 11.53
C GLN A 82 8.55 -6.05 11.59
N THR A 83 9.60 -5.39 12.11
CA THR A 83 10.95 -5.98 12.19
C THR A 83 11.21 -6.74 13.50
N ASP A 84 10.54 -6.39 14.58
CA ASP A 84 10.64 -7.09 15.86
C ASP A 84 9.63 -8.23 15.94
N ILE A 85 10.10 -9.45 15.68
CA ILE A 85 9.28 -10.66 15.58
C ILE A 85 9.57 -11.59 16.74
N ALA A 86 8.58 -11.81 17.61
CA ALA A 86 8.61 -12.79 18.68
C ALA A 86 7.78 -14.03 18.30
N VAL A 87 8.40 -15.20 18.36
CA VAL A 87 7.74 -16.49 18.11
C VAL A 87 7.94 -17.37 19.33
N GLY A 88 6.84 -17.89 19.88
CA GLY A 88 6.92 -18.90 20.95
C GLY A 88 7.22 -20.28 20.36
N SER A 89 8.12 -21.02 20.98
CA SER A 89 8.51 -22.37 20.59
C SER A 89 8.36 -23.31 21.78
N PRO A 90 7.42 -24.27 21.73
CA PRO A 90 7.32 -25.30 22.75
C PRO A 90 8.61 -26.14 22.81
N VAL A 91 9.03 -26.49 24.01
CA VAL A 91 10.16 -27.37 24.29
C VAL A 91 9.74 -28.46 25.27
N ALA A 92 10.25 -29.67 25.11
CA ALA A 92 9.89 -30.79 25.99
C ALA A 92 10.32 -30.56 27.44
N ASN A 93 11.38 -29.76 27.66
CA ASN A 93 11.94 -29.41 28.97
C ASN A 93 12.31 -30.63 29.85
N ARG A 94 12.63 -31.78 29.21
CA ARG A 94 13.16 -32.99 29.86
C ARG A 94 14.68 -32.92 29.83
N VAL A 95 15.25 -32.00 30.61
CA VAL A 95 16.69 -31.67 30.58
C VAL A 95 17.58 -32.68 31.29
N SER A 96 17.00 -33.62 32.04
CA SER A 96 17.73 -34.69 32.72
C SER A 96 17.17 -36.05 32.31
N SER A 97 18.05 -37.06 32.23
CA SER A 97 17.71 -38.41 31.77
C SER A 97 16.66 -39.09 32.67
N GLU A 98 16.58 -38.72 33.94
CA GLU A 98 15.57 -39.25 34.88
C GLU A 98 14.16 -38.82 34.49
N LEU A 99 14.01 -37.70 33.79
CA LEU A 99 12.71 -37.18 33.36
C LEU A 99 12.25 -37.77 32.03
N GLU A 100 13.10 -38.45 31.26
CA GLU A 100 12.74 -38.92 29.91
C GLU A 100 11.54 -39.88 29.93
N ASN A 101 11.53 -40.83 30.86
CA ASN A 101 10.53 -41.90 30.93
C ASN A 101 9.36 -41.60 31.88
N ILE A 102 9.21 -40.35 32.36
CA ILE A 102 8.13 -39.97 33.28
C ILE A 102 6.90 -39.47 32.51
N VAL A 103 5.75 -40.04 32.80
CA VAL A 103 4.46 -39.51 32.32
C VAL A 103 4.11 -38.25 33.12
N GLY A 104 4.04 -37.10 32.46
CA GLY A 104 3.73 -35.81 33.10
C GLY A 104 3.82 -34.62 32.14
N LEU A 105 3.32 -33.46 32.58
CA LEU A 105 3.39 -32.20 31.84
C LEU A 105 4.73 -31.50 32.15
N PHE A 106 5.70 -31.65 31.25
CA PHE A 106 7.00 -30.98 31.37
C PHE A 106 7.17 -29.83 30.38
N SER A 107 6.34 -29.78 29.32
CA SER A 107 6.52 -28.82 28.23
C SER A 107 6.57 -27.38 28.72
N ASN A 108 7.58 -26.64 28.28
CA ASN A 108 7.69 -25.21 28.50
C ASN A 108 7.66 -24.47 27.15
N THR A 109 7.50 -23.15 27.17
CA THR A 109 7.57 -22.33 25.95
C THR A 109 8.76 -21.37 26.03
N VAL A 110 9.65 -21.43 25.04
CA VAL A 110 10.71 -20.43 24.89
C VAL A 110 10.32 -19.40 23.84
N VAL A 111 10.57 -18.13 24.10
CA VAL A 111 10.33 -17.08 23.10
C VAL A 111 11.61 -16.80 22.33
N VAL A 112 11.57 -16.99 21.01
CA VAL A 112 12.64 -16.59 20.12
C VAL A 112 12.28 -15.23 19.53
N ARG A 113 12.74 -14.14 20.15
CA ARG A 113 12.61 -12.78 19.62
C ARG A 113 13.72 -12.49 18.61
N SER A 114 13.40 -11.95 17.45
CA SER A 114 14.31 -11.57 16.35
C SER A 114 14.05 -10.12 15.93
N ASN A 115 15.09 -9.32 15.72
CA ASN A 115 14.96 -8.04 15.03
C ASN A 115 15.49 -8.23 13.60
N ILE A 116 14.61 -8.10 12.61
CA ILE A 116 14.93 -8.33 11.20
C ILE A 116 15.43 -7.02 10.59
N GLU A 117 16.73 -6.96 10.30
CA GLU A 117 17.31 -5.85 9.58
C GLU A 117 17.03 -5.97 8.08
N ARG A 118 16.22 -5.05 7.54
CA ARG A 118 15.77 -5.06 6.14
C ARG A 118 16.92 -5.18 5.12
N GLY A 119 18.05 -4.53 5.41
CA GLY A 119 19.23 -4.50 4.54
C GLY A 119 20.18 -5.69 4.68
N ALA A 120 20.02 -6.53 5.71
CA ALA A 120 20.90 -7.66 5.99
C ALA A 120 20.73 -8.78 4.97
N ARG A 121 21.75 -9.64 4.84
CA ARG A 121 21.64 -10.85 4.02
C ARG A 121 20.88 -11.94 4.78
N VAL A 122 20.26 -12.84 4.03
CA VAL A 122 19.54 -13.99 4.61
C VAL A 122 20.49 -14.85 5.47
N ARG A 123 21.71 -15.08 5.00
CA ARG A 123 22.76 -15.80 5.74
C ARG A 123 23.11 -15.15 7.08
N ASP A 124 23.20 -13.83 7.11
CA ASP A 124 23.54 -13.08 8.34
C ASP A 124 22.41 -13.21 9.37
N PHE A 125 21.16 -13.14 8.91
CA PHE A 125 19.99 -13.37 9.75
C PHE A 125 19.93 -14.80 10.30
N LEU A 126 20.27 -15.82 9.51
CA LEU A 126 20.35 -17.20 9.97
C LEU A 126 21.41 -17.39 11.06
N ALA A 127 22.61 -16.82 10.87
CA ALA A 127 23.68 -16.87 11.86
C ALA A 127 23.27 -16.15 13.17
N GLU A 128 22.58 -15.03 13.06
CA GLU A 128 22.02 -14.34 14.22
C GLU A 128 20.93 -15.19 14.91
N LEU A 129 20.00 -15.75 14.15
CA LEU A 129 18.93 -16.60 14.66
C LEU A 129 19.50 -17.81 15.42
N LYS A 130 20.55 -18.45 14.90
CA LYS A 130 21.28 -19.53 15.60
C LYS A 130 21.69 -19.10 17.00
N ARG A 131 22.38 -17.96 17.14
CA ARG A 131 22.81 -17.42 18.45
C ARG A 131 21.62 -17.20 19.38
N ARG A 132 20.53 -16.63 18.85
CA ARG A 132 19.31 -16.33 19.61
C ARG A 132 18.61 -17.61 20.08
N VAL A 133 18.49 -18.62 19.21
CA VAL A 133 17.91 -19.92 19.53
C VAL A 133 18.74 -20.61 20.62
N LEU A 134 20.05 -20.79 20.42
CA LEU A 134 20.91 -21.46 21.40
C LEU A 134 20.87 -20.80 22.77
N SER A 135 20.87 -19.46 22.80
CA SER A 135 20.74 -18.67 24.03
C SER A 135 19.37 -18.84 24.71
N SER A 136 18.27 -18.94 23.95
CA SER A 136 16.94 -19.22 24.52
C SER A 136 16.88 -20.64 25.10
N TYR A 137 17.47 -21.63 24.43
CA TYR A 137 17.49 -23.02 24.90
C TYR A 137 18.33 -23.21 26.17
N SER A 138 19.42 -22.47 26.36
CA SER A 138 20.21 -22.54 27.60
C SER A 138 19.46 -22.04 28.84
N HIS A 139 18.33 -21.34 28.66
CA HIS A 139 17.48 -20.81 29.73
C HIS A 139 16.06 -21.42 29.72
N GLN A 140 15.87 -22.54 28.99
CA GLN A 140 14.56 -23.17 28.77
C GLN A 140 13.90 -23.75 30.03
N SER A 141 14.65 -23.93 31.12
CA SER A 141 14.12 -24.48 32.37
C SER A 141 13.32 -23.48 33.19
N PHE A 142 13.38 -22.18 32.86
CA PHE A 142 12.64 -21.15 33.59
C PHE A 142 11.19 -21.09 33.08
N PRO A 143 10.16 -21.21 33.96
CA PRO A 143 8.76 -21.28 33.54
C PRO A 143 8.31 -20.05 32.75
N PHE A 144 7.65 -20.27 31.61
CA PHE A 144 7.15 -19.18 30.77
C PHE A 144 6.10 -18.32 31.51
N GLU A 145 5.27 -18.94 32.34
CA GLU A 145 4.24 -18.26 33.13
C GLU A 145 4.85 -17.21 34.08
N GLU A 146 6.00 -17.53 34.70
CA GLU A 146 6.73 -16.58 35.55
C GLU A 146 7.34 -15.43 34.74
N VAL A 147 7.73 -15.66 33.48
CA VAL A 147 8.20 -14.60 32.58
C VAL A 147 7.04 -13.64 32.27
N VAL A 148 5.87 -14.17 31.94
CA VAL A 148 4.67 -13.38 31.63
C VAL A 148 4.23 -12.56 32.84
N GLU A 149 4.20 -13.16 34.03
CA GLU A 149 3.84 -12.47 35.28
C GLU A 149 4.74 -11.26 35.54
N GLN A 150 6.04 -11.39 35.29
CA GLN A 150 7.01 -10.33 35.55
C GLN A 150 7.02 -9.23 34.49
N LEU A 151 6.81 -9.60 33.22
CA LEU A 151 6.67 -8.62 32.14
C LEU A 151 5.35 -7.84 32.25
N ASN A 152 4.34 -8.43 32.91
CA ASN A 152 3.00 -7.90 33.09
C ASN A 152 2.47 -7.19 31.81
N PRO A 153 2.48 -7.89 30.66
CA PRO A 153 2.14 -7.29 29.39
C PRO A 153 0.68 -6.82 29.38
N ALA A 154 0.39 -5.75 28.65
CA ALA A 154 -0.99 -5.41 28.34
C ALA A 154 -1.65 -6.64 27.69
N ARG A 155 -2.93 -6.89 27.99
CA ARG A 155 -3.67 -8.05 27.45
C ARG A 155 -3.64 -8.13 25.92
N SER A 156 -3.45 -6.99 25.25
CA SER A 156 -3.26 -6.84 23.80
C SER A 156 -1.89 -7.27 23.26
N ALA A 157 -0.87 -7.45 24.10
CA ALA A 157 0.50 -7.83 23.70
C ALA A 157 0.81 -9.32 23.92
N MET A 158 -0.16 -10.11 24.39
CA MET A 158 -0.01 -11.55 24.63
C MET A 158 -0.15 -12.41 23.35
N PHE A 159 -0.39 -11.79 22.20
CA PHE A 159 -0.71 -12.46 20.94
C PHE A 159 0.55 -12.59 20.09
N ASN A 160 1.28 -13.69 20.29
CA ASN A 160 2.42 -14.05 19.46
C ASN A 160 2.15 -15.37 18.74
N PRO A 161 2.56 -15.51 17.47
CA PRO A 161 2.47 -16.78 16.77
C PRO A 161 3.33 -17.84 17.47
N ILE A 162 2.84 -19.08 17.41
CA ILE A 162 3.56 -20.24 17.92
C ILE A 162 4.17 -21.03 16.77
N PHE A 163 5.36 -21.54 16.99
CA PHE A 163 6.06 -22.41 16.08
C PHE A 163 6.45 -23.69 16.82
N GLN A 164 5.96 -24.83 16.35
CA GLN A 164 6.27 -26.13 16.93
C GLN A 164 6.94 -27.00 15.87
N TYR A 165 8.10 -27.55 16.24
CA TYR A 165 8.84 -28.50 15.42
C TYR A 165 9.01 -29.78 16.22
N ILE A 166 8.55 -30.90 15.65
CA ILE A 166 8.67 -32.22 16.23
C ILE A 166 9.52 -33.06 15.28
N ASN A 167 10.70 -33.43 15.74
CA ASN A 167 11.42 -34.53 15.11
C ASN A 167 10.84 -35.83 15.66
N SER A 168 9.97 -36.47 14.88
CA SER A 168 9.33 -37.73 15.24
C SER A 168 9.86 -38.83 14.32
N PRO A 169 11.02 -39.44 14.60
CA PRO A 169 11.35 -40.70 13.96
C PRO A 169 10.17 -41.65 14.20
N ARG A 170 9.66 -42.31 13.15
CA ARG A 170 8.52 -43.23 13.26
C ARG A 170 8.81 -44.23 14.39
N GLU A 171 8.17 -44.05 15.54
CA GLU A 171 7.83 -45.18 16.39
C GLU A 171 6.59 -45.81 15.76
N THR A 172 6.82 -46.60 14.72
CA THR A 172 5.88 -47.69 14.50
C THR A 172 5.98 -48.55 15.75
N LEU A 173 4.97 -48.47 16.62
CA LEU A 173 4.61 -49.66 17.37
C LEU A 173 4.64 -50.80 16.33
N HIS A 174 5.24 -51.94 16.67
CA HIS A 174 5.22 -53.13 15.85
C HIS A 174 4.66 -54.25 16.71
N THR A 175 3.45 -54.71 16.40
CA THR A 175 2.91 -55.97 16.92
C THR A 175 2.64 -56.87 15.73
N PRO A 176 2.97 -58.16 15.80
CA PRO A 176 2.82 -59.10 14.68
C PRO A 176 1.41 -59.14 14.08
N ASP A 177 0.37 -58.94 14.90
CA ASP A 177 -1.02 -59.22 14.54
C ASP A 177 -1.93 -57.97 14.49
N LEU A 178 -1.37 -56.77 14.69
CA LEU A 178 -2.14 -55.52 14.71
C LEU A 178 -1.49 -54.44 13.85
N SER A 179 -2.30 -53.82 12.98
CA SER A 179 -1.93 -52.59 12.27
C SER A 179 -2.61 -51.40 12.93
N TRP A 180 -1.86 -50.35 13.23
CA TRP A 180 -2.37 -49.05 13.66
C TRP A 180 -1.99 -47.98 12.66
N LYS A 181 -2.79 -46.92 12.67
CA LYS A 181 -2.49 -45.66 12.04
C LYS A 181 -2.85 -44.56 13.03
N LEU A 182 -1.96 -43.59 13.21
CA LEU A 182 -2.29 -42.38 13.94
C LEU A 182 -3.39 -41.66 13.16
N VAL A 183 -4.54 -41.47 13.79
CA VAL A 183 -5.63 -40.64 13.25
C VAL A 183 -5.59 -39.33 14.01
N GLN A 184 -5.31 -38.23 13.31
CA GLN A 184 -5.48 -36.91 13.91
C GLN A 184 -6.98 -36.60 14.02
N CYS A 185 -7.42 -36.19 15.21
CA CYS A 185 -8.77 -35.71 15.41
C CYS A 185 -8.80 -34.20 15.14
N GLU A 186 -9.64 -33.77 14.20
CA GLU A 186 -9.95 -32.36 14.01
C GLU A 186 -10.69 -31.85 15.25
N THR A 187 -10.05 -30.98 16.02
CA THR A 187 -10.66 -30.41 17.23
C THR A 187 -11.39 -29.10 16.96
N ASN A 188 -11.24 -28.50 15.76
CA ASN A 188 -11.76 -27.17 15.38
C ASN A 188 -11.46 -26.10 16.44
N VAL A 189 -10.33 -26.27 17.14
CA VAL A 189 -9.88 -25.42 18.23
C VAL A 189 -8.55 -24.80 17.84
N SER A 190 -8.39 -23.49 18.09
CA SER A 190 -7.08 -22.86 18.09
C SER A 190 -6.76 -22.17 19.41
N LYS A 191 -5.59 -22.50 19.96
CA LYS A 191 -5.10 -21.96 21.23
C LYS A 191 -4.35 -20.63 21.06
N PHE A 192 -3.95 -20.30 19.84
CA PHE A 192 -3.19 -19.09 19.50
C PHE A 192 -3.82 -18.43 18.28
N ASP A 193 -3.42 -17.21 17.95
CA ASP A 193 -3.90 -16.55 16.73
C ASP A 193 -3.49 -17.40 15.50
N MET A 194 -2.25 -17.89 15.50
CA MET A 194 -1.69 -18.78 14.49
C MET A 194 -0.61 -19.68 15.10
N SER A 195 -0.60 -20.96 14.71
CA SER A 195 0.44 -21.94 15.06
C SER A 195 0.92 -22.66 13.81
N LEU A 196 2.22 -22.64 13.55
CA LEU A 196 2.86 -23.48 12.53
C LEU A 196 3.45 -24.72 13.21
N MET A 197 2.94 -25.89 12.86
CA MET A 197 3.43 -27.19 13.31
C MET A 197 4.15 -27.90 12.17
N LEU A 198 5.35 -28.42 12.43
CA LEU A 198 6.12 -29.22 11.48
C LEU A 198 6.55 -30.53 12.14
N THR A 199 6.34 -31.63 11.44
CA THR A 199 6.77 -32.97 11.84
C THR A 199 7.68 -33.56 10.77
N GLU A 200 8.90 -33.91 11.14
CA GLU A 200 9.82 -34.62 10.26
C GLU A 200 9.44 -36.10 10.19
N THR A 201 9.30 -36.62 8.97
CA THR A 201 8.89 -38.00 8.67
C THR A 201 9.78 -38.62 7.58
N SER A 202 9.64 -39.92 7.35
CA SER A 202 10.30 -40.62 6.22
C SER A 202 9.96 -40.01 4.85
N ASP A 203 8.80 -39.36 4.74
CA ASP A 203 8.25 -38.84 3.49
C ASP A 203 8.52 -37.33 3.31
N GLY A 204 9.36 -36.75 4.19
CA GLY A 204 9.71 -35.33 4.22
C GLY A 204 9.14 -34.63 5.45
N LEU A 205 8.83 -33.34 5.33
CA LEU A 205 8.20 -32.56 6.41
C LEU A 205 6.69 -32.49 6.18
N GLN A 206 5.92 -32.97 7.15
CA GLN A 206 4.49 -32.73 7.23
C GLN A 206 4.26 -31.45 8.03
N GLY A 207 3.42 -30.56 7.53
CA GLY A 207 3.14 -29.28 8.17
C GLY A 207 1.66 -29.02 8.32
N ALA A 208 1.30 -28.26 9.34
CA ALA A 208 -0.05 -27.77 9.57
C ALA A 208 0.02 -26.33 10.08
N VAL A 209 -0.78 -25.44 9.49
CA VAL A 209 -1.03 -24.10 10.06
C VAL A 209 -2.41 -24.11 10.70
N GLU A 210 -2.43 -24.16 12.02
CA GLU A 210 -3.66 -23.97 12.83
C GLU A 210 -3.86 -22.47 13.06
N PHE A 211 -5.08 -21.97 12.90
CA PHE A 211 -5.37 -20.54 13.01
C PHE A 211 -6.76 -20.29 13.60
N SER A 212 -6.93 -19.11 14.21
CA SER A 212 -8.24 -18.64 14.65
C SER A 212 -9.11 -18.21 13.47
N THR A 213 -10.29 -18.81 13.33
CA THR A 213 -11.26 -18.47 12.27
C THR A 213 -11.96 -17.13 12.51
N GLU A 214 -11.82 -16.55 13.71
CA GLU A 214 -12.25 -15.17 13.98
C GLU A 214 -11.31 -14.14 13.36
N LEU A 215 -10.00 -14.44 13.32
CA LEU A 215 -8.97 -13.55 12.82
C LEU A 215 -8.67 -13.77 11.34
N PHE A 216 -8.70 -15.03 10.88
CA PHE A 216 -8.18 -15.38 9.57
C PHE A 216 -9.19 -16.13 8.72
N GLU A 217 -9.13 -15.85 7.42
CA GLU A 217 -9.86 -16.61 6.42
C GLU A 217 -8.96 -17.72 5.89
N ALA A 218 -9.53 -18.93 5.73
CA ALA A 218 -8.78 -20.07 5.22
C ALA A 218 -8.11 -19.80 3.85
N GLN A 219 -8.71 -18.94 3.01
CA GLN A 219 -8.10 -18.55 1.74
C GLN A 219 -6.78 -17.78 1.91
N HIS A 220 -6.68 -16.89 2.90
CA HIS A 220 -5.46 -16.13 3.18
C HIS A 220 -4.39 -17.03 3.79
N ILE A 221 -4.79 -17.96 4.68
CA ILE A 221 -3.85 -18.92 5.26
C ILE A 221 -3.33 -19.91 4.20
N ARG A 222 -4.14 -20.33 3.22
CA ARG A 222 -3.65 -21.12 2.09
C ARG A 222 -2.55 -20.38 1.31
N ARG A 223 -2.75 -19.09 1.02
CA ARG A 223 -1.72 -18.25 0.38
C ARG A 223 -0.48 -18.10 1.26
N PHE A 224 -0.66 -17.92 2.56
CA PHE A 224 0.44 -17.87 3.53
C PHE A 224 1.27 -19.16 3.52
N VAL A 225 0.62 -20.33 3.47
CA VAL A 225 1.28 -21.64 3.39
C VAL A 225 2.06 -21.79 2.08
N GLU A 226 1.49 -21.38 0.95
CA GLU A 226 2.23 -21.42 -0.33
C GLU A 226 3.41 -20.44 -0.33
N GLY A 227 3.23 -19.25 0.25
CA GLY A 227 4.32 -18.28 0.47
C GLY A 227 5.43 -18.85 1.35
N TYR A 228 5.07 -19.58 2.40
CA TYR A 228 6.03 -20.28 3.27
C TYR A 228 6.84 -21.32 2.52
N LYS A 229 6.19 -22.16 1.71
CA LYS A 229 6.86 -23.16 0.86
C LYS A 229 7.81 -22.52 -0.15
N GLN A 230 7.37 -21.45 -0.82
CA GLN A 230 8.23 -20.70 -1.74
C GLN A 230 9.43 -20.08 -1.03
N LEU A 231 9.22 -19.52 0.16
CA LEU A 231 10.24 -18.86 0.94
C LEU A 231 11.33 -19.82 1.44
N LEU A 232 10.98 -21.06 1.77
CA LEU A 232 11.96 -22.10 2.10
C LEU A 232 12.94 -22.34 0.95
N GLY A 233 12.46 -22.40 -0.30
CA GLY A 233 13.32 -22.48 -1.48
C GLY A 233 14.16 -21.20 -1.67
N ASN A 234 13.52 -20.03 -1.58
CA ASN A 234 14.19 -18.74 -1.77
C ASN A 234 15.35 -18.53 -0.76
N ILE A 235 15.22 -19.00 0.48
CA ILE A 235 16.29 -18.88 1.49
C ILE A 235 17.54 -19.66 1.09
N VAL A 236 17.38 -20.82 0.43
CA VAL A 236 18.49 -21.63 -0.09
C VAL A 236 19.14 -20.92 -1.28
N ASP A 237 18.33 -20.49 -2.26
CA ASP A 237 18.82 -19.93 -3.53
C ASP A 237 19.36 -18.50 -3.40
N MET A 238 18.89 -17.74 -2.41
CA MET A 238 19.16 -16.31 -2.25
C MET A 238 19.86 -15.98 -0.92
N ALA A 239 20.56 -16.94 -0.33
CA ALA A 239 21.21 -16.80 0.99
C ALA A 239 22.12 -15.56 1.12
N ASP A 240 22.83 -15.20 0.05
CA ASP A 240 23.75 -14.04 0.01
C ASP A 240 23.07 -12.74 -0.44
N LYS A 241 21.77 -12.78 -0.76
CA LYS A 241 20.99 -11.61 -1.13
C LYS A 241 20.38 -10.95 0.10
N LYS A 242 19.98 -9.69 -0.05
CA LYS A 242 19.32 -8.93 1.02
C LYS A 242 17.93 -9.49 1.29
N ILE A 243 17.49 -9.46 2.54
CA ILE A 243 16.14 -9.90 2.94
C ILE A 243 15.04 -9.20 2.12
N LEU A 244 15.18 -7.88 1.88
CA LEU A 244 14.22 -7.13 1.04
C LEU A 244 14.14 -7.57 -0.42
N SER A 245 15.09 -8.37 -0.92
CA SER A 245 15.07 -8.87 -2.30
C SER A 245 14.38 -10.23 -2.44
N LEU A 246 13.98 -10.84 -1.33
CA LEU A 246 13.20 -12.07 -1.36
C LEU A 246 11.83 -11.80 -1.99
N PRO A 247 11.40 -12.61 -2.98
CA PRO A 247 10.07 -12.50 -3.55
C PRO A 247 8.99 -12.58 -2.46
N THR A 248 8.03 -11.66 -2.50
CA THR A 248 6.89 -11.60 -1.58
C THR A 248 5.61 -12.14 -2.21
N LEU A 249 5.46 -11.99 -3.53
CA LEU A 249 4.28 -12.41 -4.27
C LEU A 249 4.47 -13.79 -4.88
N LEU A 250 3.42 -14.61 -4.78
CA LEU A 250 3.30 -15.85 -5.52
C LEU A 250 3.28 -15.55 -7.04
N ARG A 251 3.63 -16.55 -7.86
CA ARG A 251 3.67 -16.38 -9.32
C ARG A 251 2.32 -15.94 -9.89
N GLU A 252 1.23 -16.51 -9.38
CA GLU A 252 -0.15 -16.19 -9.79
C GLU A 252 -0.51 -14.74 -9.45
N GLU A 253 -0.12 -14.28 -8.26
CA GLU A 253 -0.35 -12.88 -7.82
C GLU A 253 0.44 -11.88 -8.66
N GLN A 254 1.65 -12.24 -9.12
CA GLN A 254 2.40 -11.41 -10.06
C GLN A 254 1.70 -11.29 -11.41
N VAL A 255 1.05 -12.37 -11.88
CA VAL A 255 0.27 -12.36 -13.13
C VAL A 255 -0.99 -11.52 -12.97
N GLU A 256 -1.72 -11.66 -11.86
CA GLU A 256 -2.89 -10.82 -11.56
C GLU A 256 -2.52 -9.34 -11.49
N LEU A 257 -1.43 -9.00 -10.79
CA LEU A 257 -0.94 -7.63 -10.69
C LEU A 257 -0.52 -7.06 -12.05
N ALA A 258 0.13 -7.88 -12.89
CA ALA A 258 0.47 -7.48 -14.25
C ALA A 258 -0.79 -7.22 -15.08
N ALA A 259 -1.81 -8.07 -14.96
CA ALA A 259 -3.09 -7.91 -15.67
C ALA A 259 -3.85 -6.65 -15.24
N TRP A 260 -3.85 -6.31 -13.94
CA TRP A 260 -4.45 -5.06 -13.45
C TRP A 260 -3.75 -3.81 -13.99
N ASN A 261 -2.45 -3.91 -14.26
CA ASN A 261 -1.63 -2.83 -14.79
C ASN A 261 -1.56 -2.81 -16.33
N ASP A 262 -2.19 -3.77 -17.03
CA ASP A 262 -2.28 -3.79 -18.50
C ASP A 262 -3.31 -2.76 -19.02
N THR A 263 -3.01 -1.51 -18.70
CA THR A 263 -3.80 -0.31 -19.01
C THR A 263 -3.21 0.45 -20.18
N HIS A 264 -2.18 -0.08 -20.84
CA HIS A 264 -1.61 0.52 -22.04
C HIS A 264 -2.69 0.58 -23.14
N ARG A 265 -2.94 1.79 -23.62
CA ARG A 265 -3.86 2.06 -24.73
C ARG A 265 -3.18 3.07 -25.63
N GLU A 266 -3.14 2.78 -26.93
CA GLU A 266 -2.67 3.76 -27.91
C GLU A 266 -3.61 4.96 -27.91
N TRP A 267 -3.01 6.15 -27.86
CA TRP A 267 -3.74 7.40 -28.00
C TRP A 267 -4.15 7.58 -29.47
N GLY A 268 -5.38 7.18 -29.80
CA GLY A 268 -5.90 7.19 -31.18
C GLY A 268 -6.45 8.54 -31.66
N ALA A 269 -6.22 9.64 -30.95
CA ALA A 269 -6.64 10.98 -31.38
C ALA A 269 -5.43 11.76 -31.94
N ASP A 270 -5.59 12.35 -33.12
CA ASP A 270 -4.61 13.26 -33.72
C ASP A 270 -4.64 14.60 -32.96
N GLY A 271 -4.02 14.64 -31.78
CA GLY A 271 -3.80 15.87 -31.01
C GLY A 271 -4.31 15.84 -29.58
N THR A 272 -4.30 17.03 -28.97
CA THR A 272 -4.68 17.31 -27.57
C THR A 272 -6.18 17.48 -27.40
N VAL A 273 -6.68 17.56 -26.15
CA VAL A 273 -8.08 17.91 -25.88
C VAL A 273 -8.51 19.23 -26.54
N LEU A 274 -7.57 20.17 -26.71
CA LEU A 274 -7.82 21.43 -27.38
C LEU A 274 -8.01 21.24 -28.89
N ASP A 275 -7.22 20.35 -29.50
CA ASP A 275 -7.39 19.97 -30.92
C ASP A 275 -8.75 19.33 -31.17
N LEU A 276 -9.17 18.43 -30.28
CA LEU A 276 -10.48 17.79 -30.35
C LEU A 276 -11.62 18.80 -30.23
N PHE A 277 -11.49 19.79 -29.32
CA PHE A 277 -12.46 20.86 -29.18
C PHE A 277 -12.56 21.71 -30.46
N GLU A 278 -11.43 22.13 -31.02
CA GLU A 278 -11.41 22.96 -32.24
C GLU A 278 -11.90 22.20 -33.47
N GLN A 279 -11.57 20.91 -33.58
CA GLN A 279 -12.10 20.04 -34.61
C GLN A 279 -13.62 19.94 -34.48
N GLN A 280 -14.15 19.75 -33.27
CA GLN A 280 -15.58 19.70 -33.02
C GLN A 280 -16.27 21.04 -33.35
N ALA A 281 -15.64 22.17 -33.03
CA ALA A 281 -16.16 23.49 -33.35
C ALA A 281 -16.23 23.76 -34.86
N ARG A 282 -15.27 23.24 -35.63
CA ARG A 282 -15.30 23.28 -37.11
C ARG A 282 -16.36 22.35 -37.70
N LEU A 283 -16.50 21.13 -37.15
CA LEU A 283 -17.42 20.13 -37.68
C LEU A 283 -18.89 20.41 -37.36
N ARG A 284 -19.19 20.96 -36.18
CA ARG A 284 -20.57 21.24 -35.73
C ARG A 284 -20.69 22.63 -35.09
N PRO A 285 -20.49 23.71 -35.86
CA PRO A 285 -20.42 25.05 -35.33
C PRO A 285 -21.71 25.51 -34.64
N ASP A 286 -22.86 25.14 -35.18
CA ASP A 286 -24.18 25.57 -34.67
C ASP A 286 -24.75 24.62 -33.61
N ALA A 287 -24.07 23.51 -33.30
CA ALA A 287 -24.48 22.63 -32.22
C ALA A 287 -24.25 23.30 -30.86
N VAL A 288 -25.12 22.99 -29.89
CA VAL A 288 -25.00 23.51 -28.52
C VAL A 288 -23.76 22.92 -27.86
N ALA A 289 -22.83 23.77 -27.44
CA ALA A 289 -21.67 23.39 -26.63
C ALA A 289 -21.99 23.51 -25.13
N LEU A 290 -22.53 24.65 -24.69
CA LEU A 290 -22.85 24.92 -23.29
C LEU A 290 -24.32 25.25 -23.10
N ARG A 291 -24.86 24.82 -21.95
CA ARG A 291 -26.14 25.30 -21.43
C ARG A 291 -25.92 25.83 -20.02
N PHE A 292 -26.39 27.04 -19.76
CA PHE A 292 -26.30 27.68 -18.45
C PHE A 292 -27.59 28.44 -18.19
N ALA A 293 -28.33 28.04 -17.15
CA ALA A 293 -29.72 28.44 -16.97
C ALA A 293 -30.52 28.24 -18.27
N ASP A 294 -31.25 29.25 -18.74
CA ASP A 294 -32.06 29.22 -19.96
C ASP A 294 -31.27 29.59 -21.23
N GLN A 295 -29.97 29.85 -21.11
CA GLN A 295 -29.12 30.24 -22.23
C GLN A 295 -28.37 29.04 -22.80
N SER A 296 -28.23 29.02 -24.12
CA SER A 296 -27.42 28.04 -24.84
C SER A 296 -26.37 28.74 -25.68
N THR A 297 -25.13 28.24 -25.63
CA THR A 297 -23.99 28.75 -26.41
C THR A 297 -23.56 27.66 -27.39
N SER A 298 -23.46 28.01 -28.67
CA SER A 298 -22.99 27.07 -29.70
C SER A 298 -21.48 26.86 -29.63
N TYR A 299 -20.97 25.80 -30.27
CA TYR A 299 -19.52 25.58 -30.39
C TYR A 299 -18.82 26.76 -31.06
N ARG A 300 -19.42 27.35 -32.12
CA ARG A 300 -18.87 28.53 -32.79
C ARG A 300 -18.74 29.71 -31.82
N GLN A 301 -19.82 30.05 -31.12
CA GLN A 301 -19.83 31.16 -30.17
C GLN A 301 -18.81 30.99 -29.05
N LEU A 302 -18.68 29.75 -28.54
CA LEU A 302 -17.72 29.43 -27.48
C LEU A 302 -16.27 29.52 -27.98
N ASP A 303 -15.98 28.96 -29.16
CA ASP A 303 -14.64 29.00 -29.75
C ASP A 303 -14.21 30.43 -30.10
N GLU A 304 -15.09 31.22 -30.72
CA GLU A 304 -14.83 32.64 -31.03
C GLU A 304 -14.56 33.45 -29.75
N ARG A 305 -15.35 33.25 -28.69
CA ARG A 305 -15.13 33.91 -27.40
C ARG A 305 -13.81 33.49 -26.77
N ALA A 306 -13.47 32.20 -26.80
CA ALA A 306 -12.20 31.68 -26.29
C ALA A 306 -11.00 32.19 -27.10
N ASN A 307 -11.09 32.24 -28.43
CA ASN A 307 -10.05 32.78 -29.31
C ASN A 307 -9.80 34.26 -29.02
N LYS A 308 -10.86 35.06 -28.85
CA LYS A 308 -10.74 36.46 -28.45
C LYS A 308 -9.99 36.60 -27.12
N ILE A 309 -10.38 35.82 -26.10
CA ILE A 309 -9.70 35.83 -24.79
C ILE A 309 -8.24 35.41 -24.92
N ALA A 310 -7.93 34.43 -25.76
CA ALA A 310 -6.55 34.00 -25.99
C ALA A 310 -5.69 35.12 -26.59
N HIS A 311 -6.16 35.79 -27.64
CA HIS A 311 -5.49 36.95 -28.23
C HIS A 311 -5.32 38.09 -27.24
N TYR A 312 -6.30 38.29 -26.35
CA TYR A 312 -6.17 39.26 -25.27
C TYR A 312 -5.01 38.95 -24.35
N LEU A 313 -4.94 37.72 -23.85
CA LEU A 313 -3.90 37.27 -22.94
C LEU A 313 -2.51 37.41 -23.58
N LEU A 314 -2.38 37.01 -24.85
CA LEU A 314 -1.16 37.18 -25.63
C LEU A 314 -0.78 38.66 -25.76
N ALA A 315 -1.73 39.55 -26.04
CA ALA A 315 -1.50 40.99 -26.09
C ALA A 315 -1.12 41.60 -24.73
N GLN A 316 -1.51 40.97 -23.62
CA GLN A 316 -1.06 41.32 -22.28
C GLN A 316 0.28 40.68 -21.90
N GLY A 317 0.93 39.96 -22.81
CA GLY A 317 2.26 39.38 -22.63
C GLY A 317 2.29 38.00 -21.98
N VAL A 318 1.14 37.32 -21.88
CA VAL A 318 1.09 35.93 -21.41
C VAL A 318 1.82 35.02 -22.40
N LYS A 319 2.66 34.13 -21.86
CA LYS A 319 3.47 33.16 -22.63
C LYS A 319 3.11 31.72 -22.24
N PRO A 320 3.49 30.72 -23.06
CA PRO A 320 3.35 29.32 -22.69
C PRO A 320 3.96 28.99 -21.31
N ASP A 321 3.35 28.05 -20.59
CA ASP A 321 3.68 27.63 -19.21
C ASP A 321 3.54 28.71 -18.11
N GLN A 322 3.11 29.92 -18.46
CA GLN A 322 2.70 30.90 -17.45
C GLN A 322 1.33 30.53 -16.87
N ARG A 323 1.06 31.04 -15.67
CA ARG A 323 -0.18 30.77 -14.95
C ARG A 323 -1.11 31.97 -15.05
N VAL A 324 -2.37 31.71 -15.36
CA VAL A 324 -3.42 32.72 -15.36
C VAL A 324 -4.45 32.31 -14.33
N ALA A 325 -4.63 33.13 -13.29
CA ALA A 325 -5.64 32.87 -12.28
C ALA A 325 -7.04 33.15 -12.85
N VAL A 326 -8.00 32.31 -12.52
CA VAL A 326 -9.40 32.43 -12.95
C VAL A 326 -10.25 32.62 -11.72
N TYR A 327 -10.76 33.84 -11.54
CA TYR A 327 -11.66 34.21 -10.46
C TYR A 327 -13.00 34.68 -11.05
N LEU A 328 -13.79 33.69 -11.45
CA LEU A 328 -15.08 33.85 -12.10
C LEU A 328 -16.08 32.93 -11.44
N ASP A 329 -17.31 33.39 -11.29
CA ASP A 329 -18.42 32.51 -10.96
C ASP A 329 -18.76 31.62 -12.16
N ARG A 330 -19.47 30.52 -11.88
CA ARG A 330 -19.93 29.59 -12.93
C ARG A 330 -20.73 30.35 -13.97
N SER A 331 -20.20 30.38 -15.18
CA SER A 331 -20.77 31.11 -16.31
C SER A 331 -20.18 30.57 -17.62
N PRO A 332 -20.81 30.84 -18.79
CA PRO A 332 -20.18 30.57 -20.08
C PRO A 332 -18.81 31.25 -20.24
N ASP A 333 -18.65 32.45 -19.67
CA ASP A 333 -17.38 33.19 -19.66
C ASP A 333 -16.27 32.48 -18.88
N MET A 334 -16.59 31.78 -17.78
CA MET A 334 -15.61 30.96 -17.07
C MET A 334 -15.03 29.87 -17.98
N VAL A 335 -15.89 29.18 -18.73
CA VAL A 335 -15.46 28.12 -19.65
C VAL A 335 -14.68 28.69 -20.83
N ALA A 336 -15.16 29.80 -21.41
CA ALA A 336 -14.45 30.50 -22.48
C ALA A 336 -13.09 31.03 -21.99
N GLY A 337 -13.00 31.48 -20.73
CA GLY A 337 -11.76 31.91 -20.09
C GLY A 337 -10.74 30.79 -19.95
N ILE A 338 -11.16 29.62 -19.47
CA ILE A 338 -10.29 28.44 -19.37
C ILE A 338 -9.80 27.99 -20.75
N LEU A 339 -10.69 27.92 -21.74
CA LEU A 339 -10.32 27.59 -23.13
C LEU A 339 -9.40 28.64 -23.74
N GLY A 340 -9.63 29.93 -23.47
CA GLY A 340 -8.78 31.03 -23.93
C GLY A 340 -7.38 30.99 -23.33
N ILE A 341 -7.26 30.68 -22.04
CA ILE A 341 -5.97 30.45 -21.37
C ILE A 341 -5.22 29.27 -22.02
N ALA A 342 -5.92 28.15 -22.24
CA ALA A 342 -5.34 26.98 -22.88
C ALA A 342 -4.90 27.27 -24.33
N LYS A 343 -5.67 28.07 -25.08
CA LYS A 343 -5.34 28.51 -26.45
C LYS A 343 -4.17 29.49 -26.51
N ALA A 344 -3.88 30.20 -25.42
CA ALA A 344 -2.67 31.02 -25.26
C ALA A 344 -1.45 30.20 -24.82
N GLY A 345 -1.61 28.88 -24.59
CA GLY A 345 -0.54 27.99 -24.09
C GLY A 345 -0.26 28.10 -22.60
N ALA A 346 -1.06 28.86 -21.87
CA ALA A 346 -0.91 29.08 -20.44
C ALA A 346 -1.74 28.07 -19.62
N ALA A 347 -1.40 27.95 -18.34
CA ALA A 347 -2.10 27.10 -17.38
C ALA A 347 -3.08 27.92 -16.55
N TYR A 348 -4.31 27.44 -16.38
CA TYR A 348 -5.26 28.14 -15.51
C TYR A 348 -5.09 27.75 -14.04
N VAL A 349 -5.34 28.70 -13.14
CA VAL A 349 -5.36 28.49 -11.68
C VAL A 349 -6.74 28.89 -11.17
N PRO A 350 -7.64 27.92 -10.86
CA PRO A 350 -8.99 28.26 -10.44
C PRO A 350 -8.99 28.81 -9.01
N LEU A 351 -9.63 29.96 -8.83
CA LEU A 351 -9.84 30.62 -7.55
C LEU A 351 -11.34 30.67 -7.26
N ASP A 352 -11.78 29.99 -6.19
CA ASP A 352 -13.19 29.91 -5.82
C ASP A 352 -13.64 31.16 -5.04
N SER A 353 -14.67 31.85 -5.54
CA SER A 353 -15.25 33.06 -4.91
C SER A 353 -15.82 32.85 -3.51
N SER A 354 -16.07 31.59 -3.11
CA SER A 354 -16.49 31.24 -1.76
C SER A 354 -15.35 31.16 -0.74
N TYR A 355 -14.08 31.16 -1.18
CA TYR A 355 -12.96 31.06 -0.26
C TYR A 355 -12.68 32.38 0.48
N PRO A 356 -12.16 32.31 1.72
CA PRO A 356 -11.68 33.48 2.43
C PRO A 356 -10.61 34.21 1.63
N VAL A 357 -10.57 35.54 1.75
CA VAL A 357 -9.67 36.39 0.96
C VAL A 357 -8.21 36.04 1.20
N GLU A 358 -7.84 35.73 2.44
CA GLU A 358 -6.47 35.37 2.81
C GLU A 358 -6.02 34.11 2.07
N ARG A 359 -6.94 33.16 1.87
CA ARG A 359 -6.68 31.93 1.11
C ARG A 359 -6.51 32.23 -0.38
N LEU A 360 -7.34 33.11 -0.93
CA LEU A 360 -7.27 33.54 -2.33
C LEU A 360 -5.98 34.31 -2.62
N ALA A 361 -5.61 35.24 -1.74
CA ALA A 361 -4.36 36.00 -1.82
C ALA A 361 -3.14 35.06 -1.77
N PHE A 362 -3.14 34.11 -0.84
CA PHE A 362 -2.08 33.10 -0.75
C PHE A 362 -1.97 32.27 -2.03
N MET A 363 -3.08 31.74 -2.56
CA MET A 363 -3.07 30.93 -3.78
C MET A 363 -2.59 31.74 -5.00
N LEU A 364 -2.98 33.01 -5.08
CA LEU A 364 -2.55 33.90 -6.17
C LEU A 364 -1.05 34.19 -6.09
N GLU A 365 -0.53 34.47 -4.90
CA GLU A 365 0.90 34.70 -4.65
C GLU A 365 1.74 33.43 -4.89
N ASP A 366 1.37 32.30 -4.28
CA ASP A 366 2.08 31.03 -4.38
C ASP A 366 2.10 30.49 -5.82
N SER A 367 1.01 30.67 -6.57
CA SER A 367 0.96 30.26 -7.97
C SER A 367 1.80 31.13 -8.90
N ASN A 368 2.23 32.31 -8.46
CA ASN A 368 2.94 33.28 -9.29
C ASN A 368 2.21 33.49 -10.64
N ALA A 369 0.89 33.71 -10.56
CA ALA A 369 0.04 33.93 -11.71
C ALA A 369 0.35 35.30 -12.34
N THR A 370 0.55 35.32 -13.66
CA THR A 370 0.90 36.53 -14.41
C THR A 370 -0.24 37.54 -14.46
N CYS A 371 -1.48 37.06 -14.48
CA CYS A 371 -2.67 37.89 -14.42
C CYS A 371 -3.87 37.12 -13.85
N LEU A 372 -4.90 37.86 -13.49
CA LEU A 372 -6.17 37.36 -12.95
C LEU A 372 -7.31 37.67 -13.93
N LEU A 373 -7.97 36.66 -14.49
CA LEU A 373 -9.22 36.82 -15.22
C LEU A 373 -10.41 36.90 -14.25
N SER A 374 -11.23 37.94 -14.38
CA SER A 374 -12.42 38.14 -13.54
C SER A 374 -13.51 38.96 -14.24
N HIS A 375 -14.64 39.19 -13.55
CA HIS A 375 -15.70 40.15 -13.92
C HIS A 375 -15.66 41.35 -12.97
N SER A 376 -16.02 42.54 -13.46
CA SER A 376 -15.93 43.78 -12.65
C SER A 376 -16.82 43.76 -11.40
N GLN A 377 -17.91 43.00 -11.43
CA GLN A 377 -18.81 42.78 -10.30
C GLN A 377 -18.17 41.96 -9.16
N LEU A 378 -17.17 41.13 -9.50
CA LEU A 378 -16.38 40.34 -8.56
C LEU A 378 -15.15 41.10 -8.06
N ARG A 379 -15.11 42.43 -8.20
CA ARG A 379 -14.09 43.31 -7.63
C ARG A 379 -14.21 43.33 -6.09
N ARG A 380 -13.98 42.19 -5.46
CA ARG A 380 -13.85 42.03 -4.02
C ARG A 380 -12.37 41.89 -3.68
N LEU A 381 -11.94 42.78 -2.78
CA LEU A 381 -10.61 42.96 -2.22
C LEU A 381 -9.48 43.11 -3.25
N ASP A 382 -8.60 44.07 -3.00
CA ASP A 382 -7.33 44.24 -3.70
C ASP A 382 -6.48 42.97 -3.55
N LEU A 383 -6.69 42.00 -4.43
CA LEU A 383 -5.77 40.91 -4.68
C LEU A 383 -4.58 41.50 -5.46
N ALA A 384 -3.80 42.35 -4.79
CA ALA A 384 -2.73 43.18 -5.37
C ALA A 384 -1.58 42.36 -5.99
N ALA A 385 -1.59 41.03 -5.82
CA ALA A 385 -0.54 40.13 -6.30
C ALA A 385 -0.53 39.92 -7.82
N ALA A 386 -1.61 40.22 -8.55
CA ALA A 386 -1.65 40.07 -10.00
C ALA A 386 -2.48 41.16 -10.69
N ARG A 387 -2.13 41.48 -11.94
CA ARG A 387 -2.92 42.39 -12.78
C ARG A 387 -4.26 41.74 -13.12
N THR A 388 -5.36 42.39 -12.75
CA THR A 388 -6.72 41.91 -13.06
C THR A 388 -7.16 42.33 -14.47
N LEU A 389 -7.68 41.37 -15.21
CA LEU A 389 -8.21 41.49 -16.56
C LEU A 389 -9.71 41.19 -16.52
N TYR A 390 -10.53 42.23 -16.70
CA TYR A 390 -11.98 42.15 -16.59
C TYR A 390 -12.64 41.80 -17.95
N LEU A 391 -13.26 40.62 -18.03
CA LEU A 391 -13.87 40.08 -19.27
C LEU A 391 -15.12 40.83 -19.75
N ASP A 392 -15.70 41.66 -18.89
CA ASP A 392 -16.89 42.49 -19.12
C ASP A 392 -16.54 43.95 -19.47
N LEU A 393 -15.32 44.43 -19.17
CA LEU A 393 -14.90 45.82 -19.41
C LEU A 393 -13.97 46.01 -20.61
N TRP A 394 -13.32 44.95 -21.08
CA TRP A 394 -12.27 45.05 -22.10
C TRP A 394 -12.76 45.31 -23.55
N GLY A 395 -14.07 45.28 -23.81
CA GLY A 395 -14.64 45.66 -25.11
C GLY A 395 -14.16 44.79 -26.29
N GLY A 396 -14.05 43.46 -26.09
CA GLY A 396 -13.50 42.48 -27.06
C GLY A 396 -14.27 42.30 -28.39
N GLU A 397 -15.10 43.28 -28.79
CA GLU A 397 -15.81 43.28 -30.07
C GLU A 397 -14.85 43.39 -31.25
N ASN A 398 -13.78 44.18 -31.12
CA ASN A 398 -12.78 44.44 -32.16
C ASN A 398 -11.59 43.46 -32.16
N VAL A 399 -11.61 42.43 -31.31
CA VAL A 399 -10.53 41.44 -31.23
C VAL A 399 -10.77 40.33 -32.23
N VAL A 400 -9.72 39.90 -32.91
CA VAL A 400 -9.77 38.79 -33.87
C VAL A 400 -10.29 37.50 -33.21
N ALA A 401 -11.14 36.77 -33.93
CA ALA A 401 -11.83 35.58 -33.42
C ALA A 401 -11.28 34.25 -33.96
N HIS A 402 -10.20 34.27 -34.76
CA HIS A 402 -9.54 33.06 -35.24
C HIS A 402 -8.59 32.48 -34.19
N THR A 403 -8.36 31.17 -34.23
CA THR A 403 -7.43 30.48 -33.31
C THR A 403 -6.02 31.08 -33.38
N PRO A 404 -5.38 31.43 -32.25
CA PRO A 404 -3.99 31.87 -32.23
C PRO A 404 -3.03 30.81 -32.79
N GLN A 405 -1.87 31.25 -33.28
CA GLN A 405 -0.77 30.33 -33.58
C GLN A 405 -0.29 29.67 -32.29
N ARG A 406 -0.05 28.36 -32.34
CA ARG A 406 0.42 27.59 -31.18
C ARG A 406 1.91 27.38 -31.24
N ASP A 407 2.61 27.94 -30.26
CA ASP A 407 4.04 27.72 -30.03
C ASP A 407 4.26 26.85 -28.76
N TYR A 408 3.32 25.94 -28.47
CA TYR A 408 3.30 25.05 -27.31
C TYR A 408 2.79 23.65 -27.71
N GLY A 409 3.07 22.64 -26.88
CA GLY A 409 2.75 21.25 -27.14
C GLY A 409 2.25 20.49 -25.90
N PRO A 410 2.09 19.16 -26.01
CA PRO A 410 1.46 18.35 -24.96
C PRO A 410 2.18 18.37 -23.60
N GLN A 411 3.47 18.72 -23.57
CA GLN A 411 4.26 18.78 -22.33
C GLN A 411 4.07 20.10 -21.55
N ASN A 412 3.43 21.11 -22.15
CA ASN A 412 3.14 22.36 -21.46
C ASN A 412 2.06 22.19 -20.40
N LEU A 413 2.05 23.08 -19.42
CA LEU A 413 1.11 23.08 -18.30
C LEU A 413 -0.31 23.36 -18.78
N ALA A 414 -1.27 22.53 -18.35
CA ALA A 414 -2.69 22.74 -18.57
C ALA A 414 -3.35 23.50 -17.42
N TYR A 415 -3.00 23.17 -16.18
CA TYR A 415 -3.58 23.77 -14.99
C TYR A 415 -2.67 23.68 -13.77
N VAL A 416 -2.97 24.48 -12.75
CA VAL A 416 -2.50 24.30 -11.37
C VAL A 416 -3.72 24.30 -10.45
N ILE A 417 -3.98 23.20 -9.75
CA ILE A 417 -5.12 23.04 -8.84
C ILE A 417 -4.63 22.93 -7.41
N TYR A 418 -5.16 23.77 -6.53
CA TYR A 418 -4.83 23.73 -5.11
C TYR A 418 -5.64 22.69 -4.35
N THR A 419 -4.95 21.90 -3.53
CA THR A 419 -5.54 20.93 -2.61
C THR A 419 -5.29 21.35 -1.16
N SER A 420 -6.11 20.85 -0.22
CA SER A 420 -5.87 21.03 1.21
C SER A 420 -4.58 20.31 1.59
N GLY A 421 -3.49 21.04 1.79
CA GLY A 421 -2.24 20.45 2.23
C GLY A 421 -2.38 19.91 3.66
N SER A 422 -1.79 18.75 3.93
CA SER A 422 -1.72 18.15 5.28
C SER A 422 -1.08 19.07 6.32
N THR A 423 -0.32 20.07 5.87
CA THR A 423 0.35 21.10 6.67
C THR A 423 -0.53 22.32 6.96
N GLY A 424 -1.82 22.29 6.61
CA GLY A 424 -2.76 23.41 6.77
C GLY A 424 -2.66 24.51 5.70
N LYS A 425 -1.52 24.61 4.99
CA LYS A 425 -1.36 25.48 3.81
C LYS A 425 -1.74 24.76 2.52
N PRO A 426 -2.57 25.35 1.64
CA PRO A 426 -2.88 24.77 0.34
C PRO A 426 -1.62 24.50 -0.49
N LYS A 427 -1.63 23.43 -1.31
CA LYS A 427 -0.53 23.10 -2.23
C LYS A 427 -1.05 23.00 -3.67
N GLY A 428 -0.38 23.67 -4.60
CA GLY A 428 -0.70 23.62 -6.02
C GLY A 428 -0.13 22.37 -6.69
N SER A 429 -1.01 21.53 -7.24
CA SER A 429 -0.66 20.41 -8.11
C SER A 429 -0.82 20.82 -9.57
N TRP A 430 0.22 20.65 -10.37
CA TRP A 430 0.19 20.97 -11.79
C TRP A 430 0.04 19.72 -12.66
N SER A 431 -0.57 19.88 -13.83
CA SER A 431 -0.71 18.81 -14.82
C SER A 431 -0.42 19.35 -16.21
N THR A 432 0.08 18.50 -17.10
CA THR A 432 0.38 18.87 -18.49
C THR A 432 -0.83 18.64 -19.39
N ILE A 433 -0.81 19.26 -20.57
CA ILE A 433 -1.85 19.08 -21.59
C ILE A 433 -1.98 17.60 -22.00
N ALA A 434 -0.89 16.84 -22.04
CA ALA A 434 -0.88 15.41 -22.33
C ALA A 434 -1.67 14.61 -21.29
N VAL A 435 -1.35 14.78 -19.99
CA VAL A 435 -2.04 14.08 -18.90
C VAL A 435 -3.52 14.47 -18.88
N TYR A 436 -3.80 15.77 -19.03
CA TYR A 436 -5.17 16.26 -19.11
C TYR A 436 -5.97 15.66 -20.28
N SER A 437 -5.31 15.47 -21.42
CA SER A 437 -5.92 14.83 -22.60
C SER A 437 -6.20 13.34 -22.34
N ILE A 438 -5.27 12.60 -21.73
CA ILE A 438 -5.45 11.17 -21.36
C ILE A 438 -6.62 10.98 -20.39
N GLU A 439 -6.69 11.78 -19.33
CA GLU A 439 -7.78 11.74 -18.34
C GLU A 439 -9.15 11.98 -18.97
N TYR A 440 -9.19 12.80 -20.02
CA TYR A 440 -10.41 13.19 -20.70
C TYR A 440 -10.97 12.06 -21.58
N VAL A 441 -10.13 11.35 -22.34
CA VAL A 441 -10.57 10.25 -23.22
C VAL A 441 -10.83 8.96 -22.44
N GLY A 442 -10.11 8.72 -21.33
CA GLY A 442 -10.39 7.60 -20.43
C GLY A 442 -11.83 7.62 -19.87
N CYS A 443 -12.41 8.80 -19.72
CA CYS A 443 -13.83 8.98 -19.43
C CYS A 443 -14.69 9.00 -20.72
N ARG A 444 -14.93 7.84 -21.33
CA ARG A 444 -15.81 7.61 -22.50
C ARG A 444 -17.31 7.97 -22.29
N LYS A 445 -17.65 9.07 -21.61
CA LYS A 445 -19.04 9.56 -21.46
C LYS A 445 -19.10 11.07 -21.69
N ASN A 446 -19.45 11.48 -22.91
CA ASN A 446 -20.20 12.69 -23.32
C ASN A 446 -20.08 13.99 -22.51
N LEU A 447 -18.93 14.30 -21.91
CA LEU A 447 -18.81 15.44 -21.00
C LEU A 447 -17.53 16.22 -21.31
N ILE A 448 -17.51 16.82 -22.50
CA ILE A 448 -16.45 17.76 -22.90
C ILE A 448 -16.29 18.89 -21.88
N LEU A 449 -17.39 19.26 -21.20
CA LEU A 449 -17.47 20.50 -20.43
C LEU A 449 -17.79 20.28 -18.93
N ALA A 450 -18.23 19.08 -18.52
CA ALA A 450 -18.55 18.84 -17.10
C ALA A 450 -17.34 18.51 -16.22
N ARG A 451 -16.16 18.19 -16.78
CA ARG A 451 -14.92 18.12 -15.99
C ARG A 451 -14.18 19.47 -15.91
N LEU A 452 -14.31 20.32 -16.94
CA LEU A 452 -13.86 21.72 -16.88
C LEU A 452 -14.58 22.51 -15.76
N SER A 453 -15.83 22.13 -15.44
CA SER A 453 -16.62 22.72 -14.35
C SER A 453 -16.72 21.84 -13.09
N GLY A 454 -16.49 20.53 -13.21
CA GLY A 454 -16.70 19.53 -12.16
C GLY A 454 -15.67 19.51 -11.03
N LEU A 455 -14.62 20.33 -11.12
CA LEU A 455 -13.68 20.60 -10.03
C LEU A 455 -14.28 21.53 -8.96
N PHE A 456 -15.43 22.16 -9.24
CA PHE A 456 -16.25 22.82 -8.24
C PHE A 456 -17.41 21.88 -7.86
N LYS A 457 -17.16 20.83 -7.08
CA LYS A 457 -18.27 20.11 -6.41
C LYS A 457 -18.69 20.92 -5.18
N ARG A 458 -19.95 21.36 -5.13
CA ARG A 458 -20.59 21.71 -3.85
C ARG A 458 -20.76 20.42 -3.07
N HIS A 459 -20.29 20.40 -1.83
CA HIS A 459 -20.96 19.64 -0.79
C HIS A 459 -22.36 20.23 -0.63
N HIS A 460 -23.35 19.54 -1.16
CA HIS A 460 -24.69 19.51 -0.61
C HIS A 460 -25.06 18.06 -0.39
#